data_AF-A0A2V8LP91-F1
#
_entry.id   AF-A0A2V8LP91-F1
#
_cell.length_a   1.000
_cell.length_b   1.000
_cell.length_c   1.000
_cell.angle_alpha   90.00
_cell.angle_beta   90.00
_cell.angle_gamma   90.00
#
_symmetry.space_group_name_H-M   'P 1'
#
loop_
_entity.id
_entity.type
_entity.pdbx_description
1 polymer ?
#
loop_
_entity_poly.entity_id
_entity_poly.type
_entity_poly.pdbx_seq_one_letter_code
_entity_poly.pdbx_strand_id
1 'polypeptide(L)' 'AKGFVFLSLEDETGIANIIVRPQLFEKYRLELVNYPFLLIEGALQHQDNVISVKARRVEPLNIKIESTGSHDFH' A
#
# COMPACT_ATOMS: atom_id res chain seq x y z
N ALA A 1 -16.85 8.07 -15.21
CA ALA A 1 -15.67 7.20 -15.06
C ALA A 1 -15.59 6.75 -13.60
N LYS A 2 -15.64 5.46 -13.28
CA LYS A 2 -15.15 5.01 -11.97
C LYS A 2 -13.62 5.06 -12.09
N GLY A 3 -13.01 6.11 -11.54
CA GLY A 3 -11.60 6.45 -11.75
C GLY A 3 -10.64 5.41 -11.17
N PHE A 4 -9.38 5.47 -11.60
CA PHE A 4 -8.31 4.74 -10.94
C PHE A 4 -8.10 5.29 -9.53
N VAL A 5 -7.72 4.41 -8.60
CA VAL A 5 -7.25 4.79 -7.27
C VAL A 5 -5.73 4.69 -7.27
N PHE A 6 -5.09 5.74 -6.76
CA PHE A 6 -3.65 5.79 -6.57
C PHE A 6 -3.39 5.70 -5.07
N LEU A 7 -2.56 4.73 -4.67
CA LEU A 7 -2.16 4.51 -3.29
C LEU A 7 -0.64 4.69 -3.22
N SER A 8 -0.15 5.39 -2.20
CA SER A 8 1.27 5.47 -1.89
C SER A 8 1.53 4.64 -0.64
N LEU A 9 2.50 3.73 -0.70
CA LEU A 9 2.98 2.97 0.44
C LEU A 9 4.40 3.41 0.76
N GLU A 10 4.68 3.67 2.03
CA GLU A 10 6.01 4.04 2.49
C GLU A 10 6.64 2.86 3.24
N ASP A 11 7.89 2.55 2.89
CA ASP A 11 8.74 1.61 3.59
C ASP A 11 10.10 2.25 3.92
N GLU A 12 11.05 1.48 4.43
CA GLU A 12 12.38 1.99 4.81
C GLU A 12 13.19 2.53 3.61
N THR A 13 12.82 2.16 2.39
CA THR A 13 13.50 2.55 1.15
C THR A 13 12.83 3.73 0.43
N GLY A 14 11.61 4.10 0.86
CA GLY A 14 10.89 5.28 0.38
C GLY A 14 9.45 4.96 -0.03
N ILE A 15 8.92 5.77 -0.96
CA ILE A 15 7.52 5.68 -1.39
C ILE A 15 7.36 4.80 -2.63
N ALA A 16 6.58 3.73 -2.51
CA ALA A 16 6.06 2.94 -3.62
C ALA A 16 4.71 3.49 -4.10
N ASN A 17 4.61 3.79 -5.40
CA ASN A 17 3.36 4.24 -6.02
C ASN A 17 2.57 3.05 -6.59
N ILE A 18 1.34 2.88 -6.14
CA ILE A 18 0.47 1.75 -6.49
C ILE A 18 -0.74 2.24 -7.29
N ILE A 19 -0.97 1.61 -8.44
CA ILE A 19 -2.13 1.88 -9.29
C ILE A 19 -3.16 0.77 -9.09
N VAL A 20 -4.33 1.14 -8.57
CA VAL A 20 -5.44 0.22 -8.30
C VAL A 20 -6.57 0.48 -9.29
N ARG A 21 -6.91 -0.56 -10.07
CA ARG A 21 -8.03 -0.50 -11.01
C ARG A 21 -9.36 -0.42 -10.25
N PRO A 22 -10.41 0.21 -10.82
CA PRO A 22 -11.69 0.37 -10.13
C PRO A 22 -12.29 -0.95 -9.62
N GLN A 23 -12.26 -1.99 -10.46
CA GLN A 23 -12.77 -3.32 -10.10
C GLN A 23 -11.99 -3.95 -8.95
N LEU A 24 -10.68 -3.69 -8.88
CA LEU A 24 -9.81 -4.19 -7.83
C LEU A 24 -10.00 -3.43 -6.51
N PHE A 25 -10.20 -2.11 -6.60
CA PHE A 25 -10.51 -1.28 -5.45
C PHE A 25 -11.82 -1.73 -4.80
N GLU A 26 -12.88 -1.91 -5.58
CA GLU A 26 -14.17 -2.37 -5.04
C GLU A 26 -14.05 -3.76 -4.39
N LYS A 27 -13.20 -4.63 -4.95
CA LYS A 27 -12.93 -5.97 -4.38
C LYS A 27 -12.21 -5.92 -3.03
N TYR A 28 -11.19 -5.05 -2.89
CA TYR A 28 -10.34 -4.96 -1.71
C TYR A 28 -10.54 -3.67 -0.91
N ARG A 29 -11.76 -3.11 -0.94
CA ARG A 29 -12.04 -1.79 -0.38
C ARG A 29 -11.80 -1.75 1.13
N LEU A 30 -12.13 -2.83 1.83
CA LEU A 30 -11.96 -2.90 3.28
C LEU A 30 -10.47 -2.94 3.65
N GLU A 31 -9.69 -3.73 2.93
CA GLU A 31 -8.25 -3.86 3.11
C GLU A 31 -7.56 -2.52 2.85
N LEU A 32 -7.82 -1.92 1.67
CA LEU A 32 -7.18 -0.68 1.22
C LEU A 32 -7.49 0.55 2.09
N VAL A 33 -8.62 0.55 2.81
CA VAL A 33 -9.06 1.71 3.61
C VAL A 33 -8.82 1.51 5.10
N ASN A 34 -8.95 0.29 5.62
CA ASN A 34 -8.98 0.06 7.07
C ASN A 34 -7.67 -0.50 7.63
N TYR A 35 -6.73 -0.95 6.79
CA TYR A 35 -5.49 -1.56 7.26
C TYR A 35 -4.29 -0.66 6.98
N PRO A 36 -3.45 -0.37 8.00
CA PRO A 36 -2.30 0.51 7.84
C PRO A 36 -1.12 -0.17 7.13
N PHE A 37 -1.04 -1.50 7.15
CA PHE A 37 0.02 -2.26 6.51
C PHE A 37 -0.57 -3.20 5.48
N LEU A 38 -0.03 -3.13 4.27
CA LEU A 38 -0.54 -3.84 3.12
C LEU A 38 0.60 -4.51 2.36
N LEU A 39 0.39 -5.79 2.03
CA LEU A 39 1.18 -6.48 1.01
C LEU A 39 0.47 -6.27 -0.33
N ILE A 40 1.19 -5.68 -1.28
CA ILE A 40 0.69 -5.46 -2.64
C ILE A 40 1.50 -6.31 -3.61
N GLU A 41 0.80 -7.17 -4.36
CA GLU A 41 1.39 -7.85 -5.52
C GLU A 41 0.86 -7.26 -6.82
N GLY A 42 1.74 -7.06 -7.77
CA GLY A 42 1.38 -6.48 -9.05
C GLY A 42 2.50 -6.50 -10.08
N ALA A 43 2.19 -5.97 -11.26
CA ALA A 43 3.19 -5.78 -12.30
C ALA A 43 3.93 -4.46 -12.06
N LEU A 44 5.26 -4.51 -12.04
CA LEU A 44 6.08 -3.31 -12.03
C LEU A 44 5.89 -2.56 -13.35
N GLN A 45 5.73 -1.25 -13.26
CA GLN A 45 5.66 -0.32 -14.37
C GLN A 45 6.73 0.72 -14.21
N HIS A 46 7.48 0.95 -15.28
CA HIS A 46 8.41 2.04 -15.39
C HIS A 46 8.00 2.90 -16.57
N GLN A 47 7.51 4.11 -16.30
CA GLN A 47 7.02 5.03 -17.32
C GLN A 47 7.38 6.46 -16.92
N ASP A 48 7.91 7.22 -17.88
CA ASP A 48 8.26 8.64 -17.68
C ASP A 48 9.10 8.89 -16.41
N ASN A 49 10.06 7.99 -16.16
CA ASN A 49 10.94 8.01 -14.99
C ASN A 49 10.24 7.80 -13.63
N VAL A 50 9.00 7.31 -13.64
CA VAL A 50 8.23 6.91 -12.45
C VAL A 50 8.12 5.40 -12.40
N ILE A 51 8.53 4.82 -11.26
CA ILE A 51 8.28 3.41 -10.95
C ILE A 51 6.96 3.31 -10.18
N SER A 52 6.07 2.44 -10.64
CA SER A 52 4.81 2.13 -9.97
C SER A 52 4.48 0.65 -10.07
N VAL A 53 3.56 0.17 -9.22
CA VAL A 53 3.06 -1.20 -9.26
C VAL A 53 1.58 -1.18 -9.64
N LYS A 54 1.24 -1.83 -10.76
CA LYS A 54 -0.16 -2.11 -11.09
C LYS A 54 -0.66 -3.27 -10.23
N ALA A 55 -1.46 -2.96 -9.22
CA ALA A 55 -1.93 -3.94 -8.26
C ALA A 55 -2.78 -5.04 -8.91
N ARG A 56 -2.65 -6.25 -8.37
CA ARG A 56 -3.43 -7.45 -8.74
C ARG A 56 -3.94 -8.19 -7.51
N ARG A 57 -3.19 -8.19 -6.41
CA ARG A 57 -3.60 -8.74 -5.11
C ARG A 57 -3.22 -7.76 -3.99
N VAL A 58 -4.08 -7.69 -2.99
CA VAL A 58 -3.93 -6.85 -1.80
C VAL A 58 -4.24 -7.73 -0.61
N GLU A 59 -3.36 -7.74 0.38
CA GLU A 59 -3.55 -8.46 1.63
C GLU A 59 -3.13 -7.59 2.82
N PRO A 60 -3.92 -7.56 3.91
CA PRO A 60 -3.52 -6.85 5.11
C PRO A 60 -2.38 -7.60 5.81
N LEU A 61 -1.37 -6.86 6.24
CA LEU A 61 -0.30 -7.39 7.09
C LEU A 61 -0.66 -7.15 8.55
N ASN A 62 -0.89 -8.22 9.29
CA ASN A 62 -1.23 -8.15 10.71
C ASN A 62 0.06 -8.06 11.54
N ILE A 63 0.70 -6.89 11.47
CA ILE A 63 1.92 -6.61 12.22
C ILE A 63 1.51 -6.30 13.66
N LYS A 64 1.98 -7.12 14.60
CA LYS A 64 1.93 -6.75 16.02
C LYS A 64 2.96 -5.64 16.21
N ILE A 65 2.49 -4.39 16.25
CA ILE A 65 3.32 -3.30 16.77
C ILE A 65 3.43 -3.57 18.27
N GLU A 66 4.51 -4.22 18.69
CA GLU A 66 4.86 -4.19 20.11
C GLU A 66 5.14 -2.73 20.44
N SER A 67 4.29 -2.13 21.28
CA SER A 67 4.56 -0.83 21.84
C SER A 67 5.83 -0.96 22.69
N THR A 68 7.00 -0.72 22.10
CA THR A 68 8.19 -0.40 22.87
C THR A 68 7.81 0.84 23.68
N GLY A 69 7.63 0.65 24.99
CA GLY A 69 7.33 1.74 25.90
C GLY A 69 8.30 2.89 25.65
N SER A 70 7.78 4.11 25.68
CA SER A 70 8.59 5.34 25.63
C SER A 70 9.84 5.14 26.47
N HIS A 71 11.01 5.08 25.85
CA HIS A 71 12.26 5.16 26.58
C HIS A 71 12.36 6.63 27.01
N ASP A 72 11.82 6.94 28.18
CA ASP A 72 12.08 8.22 28.84
C ASP A 72 13.58 8.25 29.17
N PHE A 73 14.35 8.87 28.29
CA PHE A 73 15.74 9.22 28.59
C PHE A 73 15.73 10.27 29.69
N HIS A 74 16.15 9.88 30.91
CA HIS A 74 16.51 10.78 32.01
C HIS A 74 17.94 11.29 31.85
#